data_AF-A0A2V9AG30-F1
#
_entry.id   AF-A0A2V9AG30-F1
#
_cell.length_a   1.000
_cell.length_b   1.000
_cell.length_c   1.000
_cell.angle_alpha   90.00
_cell.angle_beta   90.00
_cell.angle_gamma   90.00
#
_symmetry.space_group_name_H-M   'P 1'
#
loop_
_entity.id
_entity.type
_entity.pdbx_description
1 polymer ?
#
loop_
_entity_poly.entity_id
_entity_poly.type
_entity_poly.pdbx_seq_one_letter_code
_entity_poly.pdbx_strand_id
1 'polypeptide(L)'
;MKLRICIALVSLAAGQFSWGQTNGVPTPTIPQNAPLDPGTLAVIGATAEQEASLRSQIQIMHPKVLPLRVLFVPHGKYLDATRIFQLHVPQGFGSMMFTHLASRTVYVDNDRYMGTEWLGHWMAHELGHLASNSTKEGDAEKVAREYRKRLKQSLVAKSH
;
A
#
# COMPACT_ATOMS: atom_id res chain seq x y z
N MET A 1 -67.26 34.40 -2.70
CA MET A 1 -66.44 33.23 -2.31
C MET A 1 -65.87 32.63 -3.59
N LYS A 2 -64.62 32.19 -3.77
CA LYS A 2 -63.34 32.28 -3.06
C LYS A 2 -62.30 32.12 -4.18
N LEU A 3 -61.39 33.07 -4.32
CA LEU A 3 -60.30 33.05 -5.29
C LEU A 3 -59.26 32.00 -4.85
N ARG A 4 -58.78 31.15 -5.76
CA ARG A 4 -57.65 30.25 -5.52
C ARG A 4 -56.53 30.56 -6.52
N ILE A 5 -55.56 31.34 -6.07
CA ILE A 5 -54.23 31.45 -6.65
C ILE A 5 -53.30 30.80 -5.63
N CYS A 6 -52.47 29.85 -6.04
CA CYS A 6 -51.25 29.51 -5.33
C CYS A 6 -50.19 29.08 -6.35
N ILE A 7 -49.30 30.02 -6.69
CA ILE A 7 -47.97 29.78 -7.24
C ILE A 7 -47.12 29.22 -6.09
N ALA A 8 -46.43 28.10 -6.30
CA ALA A 8 -45.37 27.66 -5.40
C ALA A 8 -44.05 27.62 -6.17
N LEU A 9 -43.24 28.63 -5.87
CA LEU A 9 -41.82 28.72 -6.21
C LEU A 9 -41.05 27.54 -5.60
N VAL A 10 -40.24 26.87 -6.40
CA VAL A 10 -39.20 25.96 -5.91
C VAL A 10 -37.86 26.67 -6.07
N SER A 11 -37.21 26.99 -4.96
CA SER A 11 -35.84 27.51 -4.94
C SER A 11 -35.15 27.20 -3.62
N LEU A 12 -33.93 26.65 -3.74
CA LEU A 12 -32.82 26.58 -2.78
C LEU A 12 -33.04 25.80 -1.47
N ALA A 13 -32.04 25.28 -0.77
CA ALA A 13 -30.69 24.77 -1.04
C ALA A 13 -30.14 24.42 0.37
N ALA A 14 -29.34 23.36 0.43
CA ALA A 14 -28.32 23.05 1.45
C ALA A 14 -28.74 22.76 2.90
N GLY A 15 -28.03 21.77 3.49
CA GLY A 15 -27.60 21.86 4.88
C GLY A 15 -27.95 20.68 5.80
N GLN A 16 -27.18 19.61 5.69
CA GLN A 16 -26.73 18.65 6.71
C GLN A 16 -27.38 18.68 8.12
N PHE A 17 -27.87 17.53 8.59
CA PHE A 17 -27.66 17.09 9.99
C PHE A 17 -27.49 15.55 10.04
N SER A 18 -26.43 15.15 10.73
CA SER A 18 -25.94 13.77 10.94
C SER A 18 -26.79 12.99 11.95
N TRP A 19 -26.55 11.68 12.12
CA TRP A 19 -26.16 11.04 13.41
C TRP A 19 -26.20 9.48 13.35
N GLY A 20 -25.07 8.85 13.74
CA GLY A 20 -24.94 7.46 14.24
C GLY A 20 -24.29 6.46 13.26
N GLN A 21 -23.22 5.72 13.55
CA GLN A 21 -22.60 5.27 14.82
C GLN A 21 -21.05 5.29 14.81
N THR A 22 -20.50 5.10 16.01
CA THR A 22 -19.12 5.26 16.49
C THR A 22 -18.25 3.99 16.38
N ASN A 23 -16.93 4.19 16.59
CA ASN A 23 -15.84 3.21 16.81
C ASN A 23 -15.15 2.66 15.56
N GLY A 24 -14.41 3.54 14.87
CA GLY A 24 -13.28 3.14 14.05
C GLY A 24 -12.11 4.06 14.40
N VAL A 25 -10.98 3.49 14.82
CA VAL A 25 -9.71 4.21 14.89
C VAL A 25 -9.56 5.02 13.60
N PRO A 26 -9.22 6.32 13.65
CA PRO A 26 -9.09 7.09 12.43
C PRO A 26 -7.95 6.48 11.63
N THR A 27 -8.27 5.77 10.55
CA THR A 27 -7.29 5.45 9.51
C THR A 27 -6.74 6.78 9.05
N PRO A 28 -5.45 7.08 9.26
CA PRO A 28 -4.88 8.32 8.76
C PRO A 28 -5.02 8.25 7.26
N THR A 29 -5.94 9.04 6.71
CA THR A 29 -6.13 9.15 5.27
C THR A 29 -4.99 10.03 4.79
N ILE A 30 -3.77 9.50 4.78
CA ILE A 30 -2.68 10.12 4.05
C ILE A 30 -3.12 10.03 2.58
N PRO A 31 -3.37 11.17 1.90
CA PRO A 31 -3.62 11.15 0.47
C PRO A 31 -2.50 10.35 -0.20
N GLN A 32 -2.84 9.46 -1.14
CA GLN A 32 -1.84 8.64 -1.86
C GLN A 32 -0.72 9.49 -2.50
N ASN A 33 -0.97 10.79 -2.67
CA ASN A 33 -0.06 11.78 -3.25
C ASN A 33 0.46 12.83 -2.26
N ALA A 34 0.18 12.71 -0.94
CA ALA A 34 0.66 13.71 0.01
C ALA A 34 2.18 13.70 0.13
N PRO A 35 2.85 14.87 0.22
CA PRO A 35 4.28 14.95 0.46
C PRO A 35 4.65 14.20 1.75
N LEU A 36 5.68 13.36 1.69
CA LEU A 36 6.21 12.66 2.85
C LEU A 36 7.65 13.12 3.09
N ASP A 37 8.00 13.26 4.36
CA ASP A 37 9.37 13.55 4.78
C ASP A 37 10.32 12.43 4.26
N PRO A 38 11.43 12.77 3.58
CA PRO A 38 12.43 11.80 3.12
C PRO A 38 13.02 11.01 4.29
N GLY A 39 12.44 9.84 4.56
CA GLY A 39 12.84 8.98 5.69
C GLY A 39 11.65 8.37 6.44
N THR A 40 10.45 8.90 6.25
CA THR A 40 9.24 8.36 6.88
C THR A 40 8.48 7.48 5.91
N LEU A 41 8.48 6.16 6.16
CA LEU A 41 7.65 5.20 5.43
C LEU A 41 6.17 5.39 5.80
N ALA A 42 5.34 5.73 4.81
CA ALA A 42 3.89 5.66 4.95
C ALA A 42 3.36 4.29 4.50
N VAL A 43 2.52 3.67 5.33
CA VAL A 43 1.79 2.45 5.01
C VAL A 43 0.31 2.81 4.96
N ILE A 44 -0.36 2.52 3.85
CA ILE A 44 -1.75 2.94 3.61
C ILE A 44 -2.56 1.74 3.18
N GLY A 45 -3.77 1.60 3.74
CA GLY A 45 -4.72 0.54 3.39
C GLY A 45 -4.44 -0.81 4.05
N ALA A 46 -3.40 -0.92 4.88
CA ALA A 46 -3.07 -2.13 5.63
C ALA A 46 -3.93 -2.25 6.90
N THR A 47 -4.12 -3.49 7.38
CA THR A 47 -4.51 -3.71 8.78
C THR A 47 -3.35 -3.37 9.71
N ALA A 48 -3.64 -3.16 11.01
CA ALA A 48 -2.61 -2.88 12.01
C ALA A 48 -1.55 -4.00 12.09
N GLU A 49 -1.97 -5.26 11.96
CA GLU A 49 -1.07 -6.42 11.96
C GLU A 49 -0.17 -6.45 10.72
N GLN A 50 -0.74 -6.19 9.54
CA GLN A 50 0.02 -6.11 8.29
C GLN A 50 1.05 -4.99 8.35
N GLU A 51 0.67 -3.80 8.83
CA GLU A 51 1.58 -2.67 8.96
C GLU A 51 2.70 -2.96 9.98
N ALA A 52 2.38 -3.48 11.16
CA ALA A 52 3.37 -3.82 12.17
C ALA A 52 4.37 -4.87 11.66
N SER A 53 3.85 -5.91 11.00
CA SER A 53 4.67 -6.96 10.38
C SER A 53 5.58 -6.38 9.30
N LEU A 54 5.02 -5.58 8.39
CA LEU A 54 5.76 -4.93 7.31
C LEU A 54 6.91 -4.08 7.83
N ARG A 55 6.62 -3.18 8.78
CA ARG A 55 7.64 -2.27 9.34
C ARG A 55 8.75 -3.04 10.04
N SER A 56 8.39 -4.05 10.83
CA SER A 56 9.35 -4.92 11.51
C SER A 56 10.25 -5.67 10.50
N GLN A 57 9.65 -6.23 9.46
CA GLN A 57 10.38 -6.96 8.42
C GLN A 57 11.30 -6.04 7.61
N ILE A 58 10.84 -4.85 7.20
CA ILE A 58 11.68 -3.86 6.50
C ILE A 58 12.87 -3.47 7.38
N GLN A 59 12.65 -3.22 8.68
CA GLN A 59 13.72 -2.88 9.61
C GLN A 59 14.79 -3.98 9.71
N ILE A 60 14.38 -5.26 9.71
CA ILE A 60 15.28 -6.41 9.73
C ILE A 60 16.03 -6.55 8.39
N MET A 61 15.33 -6.38 7.27
CA MET A 61 15.91 -6.53 5.94
C MET A 61 16.96 -5.46 5.67
N HIS A 62 16.57 -4.19 5.80
CA HIS A 62 17.47 -3.07 5.57
C HIS A 62 16.93 -1.73 6.14
N PRO A 63 17.51 -1.16 7.21
CA PRO A 63 16.96 0.03 7.87
C PRO A 63 17.06 1.32 7.03
N LYS A 64 17.90 1.34 5.99
CA LYS A 64 18.15 2.53 5.14
C LYS A 64 17.53 2.47 3.75
N VAL A 65 17.01 1.31 3.32
CA VAL A 65 16.33 1.19 2.01
C VAL A 65 14.84 1.20 2.31
N LEU A 66 14.29 2.41 2.36
CA LEU A 66 12.88 2.61 2.67
C LEU A 66 12.12 2.98 1.39
N PRO A 67 11.01 2.29 1.09
CA PRO A 67 10.00 2.86 0.24
C PRO A 67 9.48 4.14 0.89
N LEU A 68 9.07 5.12 0.09
CA LEU A 68 8.34 6.27 0.62
C LEU A 68 6.92 5.85 1.01
N ARG A 69 6.32 4.96 0.22
CA ARG A 69 4.95 4.48 0.41
C ARG A 69 4.85 2.98 0.17
N VAL A 70 4.06 2.31 1.00
CA VAL A 70 3.54 0.97 0.71
C VAL A 70 2.01 1.05 0.75
N LEU A 71 1.39 0.73 -0.38
CA LEU A 71 -0.05 0.82 -0.57
C LEU A 71 -0.65 -0.59 -0.67
N PHE A 72 -1.45 -0.96 0.32
CA PHE A 72 -2.32 -2.13 0.25
C PHE A 72 -3.61 -1.71 -0.43
N VAL A 73 -3.90 -2.29 -1.58
CA VAL A 73 -5.04 -1.89 -2.41
C VAL A 73 -5.86 -3.11 -2.83
N PRO A 74 -7.19 -2.97 -3.02
CA PRO A 74 -8.01 -4.03 -3.61
C PRO A 74 -7.50 -4.40 -5.01
N HIS A 75 -7.75 -5.64 -5.45
CA HIS A 75 -7.22 -6.22 -6.68
C HIS A 75 -7.51 -5.36 -7.91
N GLY A 76 -8.73 -4.82 -8.03
CA GLY A 76 -9.10 -3.93 -9.14
C GLY A 76 -8.20 -2.70 -9.23
N LYS A 77 -7.92 -2.05 -8.10
CA LYS A 77 -7.02 -0.87 -8.05
C LYS A 77 -5.56 -1.25 -8.29
N TYR A 78 -5.15 -2.45 -7.87
CA TYR A 78 -3.83 -2.98 -8.18
C TYR A 78 -3.63 -3.12 -9.69
N LEU A 79 -4.59 -3.74 -10.39
CA LEU A 79 -4.56 -3.89 -11.85
C LEU A 79 -4.62 -2.55 -12.60
N ASP A 80 -5.38 -1.59 -12.08
CA ASP A 80 -5.41 -0.25 -12.67
C ASP A 80 -4.05 0.45 -12.53
N ALA A 81 -3.39 0.32 -11.37
CA ALA A 81 -2.07 0.91 -11.15
C ALA A 81 -1.00 0.26 -12.06
N THR A 82 -0.99 -1.07 -12.22
CA THR A 82 -0.05 -1.74 -13.14
C THR A 82 -0.23 -1.27 -14.58
N ARG A 83 -1.48 -1.09 -15.03
CA ARG A 83 -1.81 -0.55 -16.35
C ARG A 83 -1.31 0.88 -16.52
N ILE A 84 -1.57 1.76 -15.55
CA ILE A 84 -1.16 3.18 -15.60
C ILE A 84 0.35 3.31 -15.71
N PHE A 85 1.11 2.53 -14.95
CA PHE A 85 2.57 2.60 -14.94
C PHE A 85 3.23 1.81 -16.07
N GLN A 86 2.44 1.21 -16.97
CA GLN A 86 2.91 0.41 -18.11
C GLN A 86 3.96 -0.63 -17.69
N LEU A 87 3.82 -1.18 -16.47
CA LEU A 87 4.72 -2.20 -16.00
C LEU A 87 4.51 -3.41 -16.89
N HIS A 88 5.62 -3.99 -17.37
CA HIS A 88 5.58 -5.25 -18.09
C HIS A 88 5.22 -6.34 -17.08
N VAL A 89 3.94 -6.45 -16.73
CA VAL A 89 3.42 -7.57 -15.95
C VAL A 89 3.55 -8.76 -16.88
N PRO A 90 4.41 -9.76 -16.59
CA PRO A 90 4.51 -10.94 -17.42
C PRO A 90 3.11 -11.51 -17.61
N GLN A 91 2.73 -11.82 -18.85
CA GLN A 91 1.43 -12.42 -19.16
C GLN A 91 1.20 -13.62 -18.24
N GLY A 92 0.24 -13.47 -17.32
CA GLY A 92 -0.09 -14.46 -16.30
C GLY A 92 0.04 -13.91 -14.88
N PHE A 93 -0.97 -13.14 -14.43
CA PHE A 93 -1.55 -13.07 -13.07
C PHE A 93 -0.67 -13.23 -11.79
N GLY A 94 0.66 -13.14 -11.86
CA GLY A 94 1.56 -13.65 -10.81
C GLY A 94 2.18 -12.59 -9.91
N SER A 95 2.33 -11.35 -10.36
CA SER A 95 2.80 -10.27 -9.49
C SER A 95 1.63 -9.83 -8.62
N MET A 96 1.74 -10.06 -7.32
CA MET A 96 0.82 -9.58 -6.27
C MET A 96 1.45 -8.43 -5.48
N MET A 97 2.65 -8.02 -5.87
CA MET A 97 3.38 -6.85 -5.41
C MET A 97 4.12 -6.25 -6.60
N PHE A 98 4.34 -4.94 -6.62
CA PHE A 98 5.28 -4.32 -7.55
C PHE A 98 5.80 -2.98 -6.99
N THR A 99 6.97 -2.56 -7.47
CA THR A 99 7.56 -1.27 -7.14
C THR A 99 7.48 -0.32 -8.32
N HIS A 100 6.86 0.84 -8.10
CA HIS A 100 7.04 1.99 -8.98
C HIS A 100 8.27 2.79 -8.51
N LEU A 101 9.41 2.60 -9.18
CA LEU A 101 10.70 3.17 -8.78
C LEU A 101 10.68 4.70 -8.71
N ALA A 102 10.08 5.36 -9.70
CA ALA A 102 10.10 6.83 -9.79
C ALA A 102 9.44 7.51 -8.57
N SER A 103 8.37 6.92 -8.03
CA SER A 103 7.73 7.42 -6.81
C SER A 103 8.19 6.72 -5.53
N ARG A 104 9.08 5.72 -5.64
CA ARG A 104 9.49 4.82 -4.55
C ARG A 104 8.29 4.24 -3.79
N THR A 105 7.25 3.86 -4.53
CA THR A 105 6.01 3.30 -4.00
C THR A 105 5.95 1.82 -4.28
N VAL A 106 5.67 1.01 -3.27
CA VAL A 106 5.34 -0.41 -3.43
C VAL A 106 3.82 -0.57 -3.36
N TYR A 107 3.25 -1.28 -4.31
CA TYR A 107 1.85 -1.64 -4.34
C TYR A 107 1.70 -3.10 -3.96
N VAL A 108 0.76 -3.41 -3.06
CA VAL A 108 0.44 -4.75 -2.59
C VAL A 108 -1.01 -5.03 -2.92
N ASP A 109 -1.26 -6.15 -3.61
CA ASP A 109 -2.61 -6.66 -3.85
C ASP A 109 -3.16 -7.27 -2.56
N ASN A 110 -4.01 -6.52 -1.87
CA ASN A 110 -4.49 -6.89 -0.54
C ASN A 110 -5.50 -8.04 -0.59
N ASP A 111 -6.24 -8.20 -1.69
CA ASP A 111 -7.21 -9.29 -1.84
C ASP A 111 -6.52 -10.64 -2.04
N ARG A 112 -5.23 -10.62 -2.38
CA ARG A 112 -4.38 -11.80 -2.56
C ARG A 112 -3.28 -11.91 -1.50
N TYR A 113 -3.43 -11.23 -0.37
CA TYR A 113 -2.51 -11.32 0.75
C TYR A 113 -2.49 -12.76 1.33
N MET A 114 -1.31 -13.37 1.43
CA MET A 114 -1.15 -14.76 1.90
C MET A 114 -0.38 -14.87 3.23
N GLY A 115 -0.43 -13.84 4.06
CA GLY A 115 0.22 -13.85 5.38
C GLY A 115 1.60 -13.20 5.42
N THR A 116 2.19 -13.21 6.62
CA THR A 116 3.39 -12.42 6.95
C THR A 116 4.67 -12.97 6.31
N GLU A 117 4.80 -14.30 6.16
CA GLU A 117 5.94 -14.90 5.46
C GLU A 117 5.95 -14.53 3.98
N TRP A 118 4.79 -14.63 3.34
CA TRP A 118 4.58 -14.19 1.96
C TRP A 118 4.92 -12.70 1.80
N LEU A 119 4.45 -11.86 2.73
CA LEU A 119 4.71 -10.43 2.73
C LEU A 119 6.21 -10.14 2.78
N GLY A 120 6.93 -10.77 3.71
CA GLY A 120 8.38 -10.57 3.86
C GLY A 120 9.16 -11.06 2.65
N HIS A 121 8.75 -12.20 2.07
CA HIS A 121 9.41 -12.78 0.90
C HIS A 121 9.33 -11.85 -0.33
N TRP A 122 8.15 -11.30 -0.61
CA TRP A 122 7.92 -10.43 -1.75
C TRP A 122 8.42 -9.01 -1.50
N MET A 123 8.22 -8.47 -0.29
CA MET A 123 8.79 -7.17 0.06
C MET A 123 10.31 -7.16 -0.06
N ALA A 124 11.00 -8.28 0.26
CA ALA A 124 12.43 -8.39 0.02
C ALA A 124 12.82 -8.18 -1.46
N HIS A 125 12.00 -8.69 -2.39
CA HIS A 125 12.18 -8.53 -3.82
C HIS A 125 11.99 -7.07 -4.25
N GLU A 126 10.89 -6.45 -3.80
CA GLU A 126 10.58 -5.05 -4.10
C GLU A 126 11.61 -4.07 -3.53
N LEU A 127 12.09 -4.31 -2.31
CA LEU A 127 13.22 -3.56 -1.75
C LEU A 127 14.51 -3.77 -2.55
N GLY A 128 14.65 -4.92 -3.23
CA GLY A 128 15.76 -5.19 -4.15
C GLY A 128 15.75 -4.24 -5.35
N HIS A 129 14.58 -4.00 -5.96
CA HIS A 129 14.43 -2.98 -6.99
C HIS A 129 14.82 -1.60 -6.48
N LEU A 130 14.37 -1.20 -5.29
CA LEU A 130 14.69 0.10 -4.69
C LEU A 130 16.19 0.25 -4.34
N ALA A 131 16.82 -0.81 -3.83
CA ALA A 131 18.23 -0.79 -3.44
C ALA A 131 19.16 -0.75 -4.63
N SER A 132 18.83 -1.48 -5.70
CA SER A 132 19.59 -1.52 -6.95
C SER A 132 19.26 -0.37 -7.90
N ASN A 133 18.16 0.34 -7.65
CA ASN A 133 17.59 1.35 -8.56
C ASN A 133 17.42 0.80 -9.99
N SER A 134 16.93 -0.44 -10.10
CA SER A 134 16.85 -1.19 -11.35
C SER A 134 15.50 -1.85 -11.50
N THR A 135 14.93 -1.82 -12.70
CA THR A 135 13.72 -2.58 -13.08
C THR A 135 14.03 -4.02 -13.46
N LYS A 136 15.30 -4.44 -13.46
CA LYS A 136 15.69 -5.80 -13.84
C LYS A 136 15.46 -6.77 -12.69
N GLU A 137 14.64 -7.79 -12.93
CA GLU A 137 14.34 -8.87 -11.97
C GLU A 137 15.59 -9.52 -11.36
N GLY A 138 16.64 -9.73 -12.16
CA GLY A 138 17.89 -10.34 -11.69
C GLY A 138 18.65 -9.48 -10.68
N ASP A 139 18.65 -8.15 -10.86
CA ASP A 139 19.30 -7.22 -9.92
C ASP A 139 18.55 -7.19 -8.59
N ALA A 140 17.22 -7.14 -8.66
CA ALA A 140 16.35 -7.19 -7.49
C ALA A 140 16.50 -8.51 -6.72
N GLU A 141 16.45 -9.65 -7.42
CA GLU A 141 16.55 -10.96 -6.81
C GLU A 141 17.92 -11.21 -6.14
N LYS A 142 19.01 -10.68 -6.72
CA LYS A 142 20.33 -10.74 -6.10
C LYS A 142 20.35 -10.09 -4.72
N VAL A 143 19.74 -8.92 -4.58
CA VAL A 143 19.63 -8.20 -3.30
C VAL A 143 18.64 -8.88 -2.36
N ALA A 144 17.49 -9.30 -2.90
CA ALA A 144 16.40 -9.93 -2.14
C ALA A 144 16.86 -11.18 -1.37
N ARG A 145 17.77 -11.97 -1.95
CA ARG A 145 18.34 -13.16 -1.30
C ARG A 145 18.99 -12.84 0.04
N GLU A 146 19.76 -11.75 0.13
CA GLU A 146 20.40 -11.33 1.37
C GLU A 146 19.38 -10.83 2.40
N TYR A 147 18.34 -10.13 1.95
CA TYR A 147 17.26 -9.67 2.83
C TYR A 147 16.44 -10.82 3.40
N ARG A 148 16.06 -11.80 2.57
CA ARG A 148 15.36 -13.02 3.02
C ARG A 148 16.21 -13.83 3.99
N LYS A 149 17.53 -13.89 3.78
CA LYS A 149 18.47 -14.52 4.72
C LYS A 149 18.44 -13.85 6.10
N ARG A 150 18.48 -12.51 6.15
CA ARG A 150 18.38 -11.75 7.42
C ARG A 150 17.05 -11.99 8.13
N LEU A 151 15.93 -11.97 7.39
CA LEU A 151 14.62 -12.29 7.94
C LEU A 151 14.60 -13.69 8.57
N LYS A 152 15.06 -14.71 7.83
CA LYS A 152 15.13 -16.09 8.33
C LYS A 152 15.98 -16.20 9.59
N GLN A 153 17.15 -15.56 9.61
CA GLN A 153 18.04 -15.54 10.78
C GLN A 153 17.37 -14.88 12.00
N SER A 154 16.63 -13.78 11.80
CA SER A 154 15.89 -13.13 12.88
C SER A 154 14.76 -14.00 13.44
N LEU A 155 14.07 -14.77 12.60
CA LEU A 155 13.03 -15.70 13.04
C LEU A 155 13.63 -16.82 13.90
N VAL A 156 14.75 -17.41 13.48
CA VAL A 156 15.46 -18.45 14.26
C VAL A 156 15.95 -17.89 15.59
N ALA A 157 16.49 -16.68 15.62
CA ALA A 157 16.95 -16.06 16.87
C ALA A 157 15.83 -15.78 17.88
N LYS A 158 14.58 -15.62 17.44
CA LYS A 158 13.42 -15.42 18.32
C LYS A 158 12.82 -16.72 18.88
N SER A 159 13.18 -17.87 18.31
CA SER A 159 12.70 -19.19 18.76
C SER A 159 13.61 -19.86 19.80
N HIS A 160 14.71 -19.21 20.18
CA HIS A 160 15.64 -19.62 21.23
C HIS A 160 15.53 -18.68 22.42
#